data_AF-A0A7R9B1V8-F1
#
_entry.id   AF-A0A7R9B1V8-F1
#
_cell.length_a   1.000
_cell.length_b   1.000
_cell.length_c   1.000
_cell.angle_alpha   90.00
_cell.angle_beta   90.00
_cell.angle_gamma   90.00
#
_symmetry.space_group_name_H-M   'P 1'
#
loop_
_entity.id
_entity.type
_entity.pdbx_description
1 polymer ?
#
loop_
_entity_poly.entity_id
_entity_poly.type
_entity_poly.pdbx_seq_one_letter_code
_entity_poly.pdbx_strand_id
1 'polypeptide(L)'
;MTHKQNLLKKKKKPSRKFSEGWVEFKRKRVAKQVALKLNNVRIDERKKSKFYDFIWNIKYLHGFKWVHLSERLSYERAVHQQRVRSEIARAKREASYFSQNIDKSDRIRKRVGGGAPVYESSPKDIPVYRQRETDSVIRERKKLSSDKPE
;
A
#
# COMPACT_ATOMS: atom_id res chain seq x y z
N MET A 1 -48.50 46.81 0.07
CA MET A 1 -47.12 46.40 -0.26
C MET A 1 -46.91 44.98 0.22
N THR A 2 -46.93 43.99 -0.68
CA THR A 2 -46.85 42.56 -0.35
C THR A 2 -45.40 42.09 -0.40
N HIS A 3 -44.79 41.91 0.78
CA HIS A 3 -43.45 41.33 0.86
C HIS A 3 -43.53 39.80 0.73
N LYS A 4 -43.35 39.28 -0.49
CA LYS A 4 -43.10 37.84 -0.71
C LYS A 4 -41.73 37.49 -0.15
N GLN A 5 -41.70 36.86 1.02
CA GLN A 5 -40.52 36.23 1.60
C GLN A 5 -40.11 35.04 0.72
N ASN A 6 -38.99 35.18 0.01
CA ASN A 6 -38.34 34.09 -0.72
C ASN A 6 -37.73 33.10 0.28
N LEU A 7 -38.50 32.10 0.68
CA LEU A 7 -37.99 30.94 1.42
C LEU A 7 -37.02 30.17 0.51
N LEU A 8 -35.72 30.42 0.68
CA LEU A 8 -34.65 29.61 0.12
C LEU A 8 -34.88 28.16 0.54
N LYS A 9 -35.44 27.35 -0.38
CA LYS A 9 -35.60 25.90 -0.21
C LYS A 9 -34.23 25.31 0.08
N LYS A 10 -33.96 24.98 1.35
CA LYS A 10 -32.82 24.14 1.76
C LYS A 10 -32.81 22.92 0.84
N LYS A 11 -31.81 22.83 -0.05
CA LYS A 11 -31.56 21.63 -0.87
C LYS A 11 -31.35 20.47 0.10
N LYS A 12 -32.39 19.65 0.31
CA LYS A 12 -32.29 18.41 1.09
C LYS A 12 -31.20 17.57 0.45
N LYS A 13 -30.15 17.25 1.20
CA LYS A 13 -29.11 16.32 0.75
C LYS A 13 -29.83 15.04 0.28
N PRO A 14 -29.55 14.53 -0.92
CA PRO A 14 -30.18 13.29 -1.38
C PRO A 14 -29.86 12.21 -0.35
N SER A 15 -30.90 11.57 0.20
CA SER A 15 -30.69 10.45 1.12
C SER A 15 -29.89 9.40 0.35
N ARG A 16 -28.68 9.08 0.79
CA ARG A 16 -27.92 7.97 0.23
C ARG A 16 -28.75 6.70 0.45
N LYS A 17 -29.40 6.24 -0.62
CA LYS A 17 -30.16 4.99 -0.60
C LYS A 17 -29.14 3.90 -0.83
N PHE A 18 -28.69 3.28 0.24
CA PHE A 18 -27.91 2.04 0.14
C PHE A 18 -28.90 0.90 -0.13
N SER A 19 -28.58 0.04 -1.09
CA SER A 19 -29.36 -1.17 -1.39
C SER A 19 -29.09 -2.29 -0.39
N GLU A 20 -27.90 -2.30 0.21
CA GLU A 20 -27.38 -3.40 1.02
C GLU A 20 -26.66 -2.89 2.28
N GLY A 21 -26.50 -3.76 3.27
CA GLY A 21 -25.82 -3.46 4.53
C GLY A 21 -25.40 -4.70 5.30
N TRP A 22 -24.50 -4.51 6.26
CA TRP A 22 -23.95 -5.57 7.10
C TRP A 22 -24.48 -5.45 8.53
N VAL A 23 -24.82 -6.58 9.15
CA VAL A 23 -25.24 -6.66 10.55
C VAL A 23 -24.40 -7.71 11.26
N GLU A 24 -23.73 -7.32 12.35
CA GLU A 24 -22.94 -8.21 13.18
C GLU A 24 -23.69 -8.56 14.47
N PHE A 25 -23.68 -9.84 14.83
CA PHE A 25 -24.31 -10.35 16.05
C PHE A 25 -23.27 -10.87 17.02
N LYS A 26 -23.43 -10.55 18.31
CA LYS A 26 -22.55 -11.06 19.38
C LYS A 26 -22.63 -12.59 19.56
N ARG A 27 -23.78 -13.21 19.25
CA ARG A 27 -24.01 -14.66 19.40
C ARG A 27 -24.43 -15.30 18.07
N LYS A 28 -23.71 -16.34 17.64
CA LYS A 28 -24.00 -17.10 16.40
C LYS A 28 -25.41 -17.70 16.36
N ARG A 29 -25.93 -18.17 17.50
CA ARG A 29 -27.29 -18.74 17.60
C ARG A 29 -28.35 -17.72 17.18
N VAL A 30 -28.22 -16.47 17.65
CA VAL A 30 -29.14 -15.37 17.31
C VAL A 30 -29.03 -15.03 15.84
N ALA A 31 -27.81 -14.91 15.29
CA ALA A 31 -27.60 -14.62 13.88
C ALA A 31 -28.28 -15.64 12.96
N LYS A 32 -28.15 -16.94 13.27
CA LYS A 32 -28.82 -18.01 12.53
C LYS A 32 -30.34 -17.91 12.61
N GLN A 33 -30.87 -17.70 13.82
CA GLN A 33 -32.32 -17.60 14.03
C GLN A 33 -32.91 -16.40 13.30
N VAL A 34 -32.23 -15.25 13.34
CA VAL A 34 -32.66 -14.04 12.64
C VAL A 34 -32.62 -14.24 11.12
N ALA A 35 -31.55 -14.82 10.58
CA ALA A 35 -31.45 -15.10 9.15
C ALA A 35 -32.57 -16.06 8.70
N LEU A 36 -32.85 -17.14 9.45
CA LEU A 36 -33.93 -18.06 9.12
C LEU A 36 -35.32 -17.42 9.21
N LYS A 37 -35.55 -16.58 10.22
CA LYS A 37 -36.87 -16.00 10.48
C LYS A 37 -37.18 -14.81 9.58
N LEU A 38 -36.20 -13.96 9.28
CA LEU A 38 -36.43 -12.74 8.51
C LEU A 38 -36.22 -12.94 7.01
N ASN A 39 -35.40 -13.89 6.58
CA ASN A 39 -35.16 -14.07 5.15
C ASN A 39 -36.46 -14.43 4.42
N ASN A 40 -36.70 -13.76 3.30
CA ASN A 40 -37.93 -13.84 2.50
C ASN A 40 -39.21 -13.35 3.21
N VAL A 41 -39.09 -12.60 4.30
CA VAL A 41 -40.24 -11.97 4.99
C VAL A 41 -40.34 -10.50 4.59
N ARG A 42 -41.58 -9.99 4.49
CA ARG A 42 -41.82 -8.55 4.25
C ARG A 42 -41.22 -7.70 5.36
N ILE A 43 -40.72 -6.52 5.00
CA ILE A 43 -40.07 -5.62 5.96
C ILE A 43 -41.09 -5.00 6.93
N ASP A 44 -42.25 -4.60 6.42
CA ASP A 44 -43.32 -4.01 7.23
C ASP A 44 -44.67 -4.59 6.78
N GLU A 45 -45.57 -4.83 7.73
CA GLU A 45 -46.92 -5.34 7.48
C GLU A 45 -47.93 -4.20 7.24
N ARG A 46 -47.54 -2.96 7.54
CA ARG A 46 -48.42 -1.80 7.42
C ARG A 46 -48.49 -1.30 5.98
N LYS A 47 -49.69 -1.31 5.40
CA LYS A 47 -49.97 -0.85 4.02
C LYS A 47 -49.51 0.59 3.72
N LYS A 48 -49.41 1.46 4.73
CA LYS A 48 -48.94 2.85 4.58
C LYS A 48 -47.42 3.00 4.69
N SER A 49 -46.71 1.91 5.00
CA SER A 49 -45.26 1.95 5.17
C SER A 49 -44.57 2.02 3.82
N LYS A 50 -43.48 2.79 3.76
CA LYS A 50 -42.62 2.87 2.58
C LYS A 50 -42.01 1.51 2.20
N PHE A 51 -41.91 0.59 3.16
CA PHE A 51 -41.27 -0.70 3.00
C PHE A 51 -42.27 -1.86 2.85
N TYR A 52 -43.55 -1.57 2.62
CA TYR A 52 -44.62 -2.58 2.56
C TYR A 52 -44.37 -3.66 1.49
N ASP A 53 -43.93 -3.25 0.29
CA ASP A 53 -43.64 -4.17 -0.82
C ASP A 53 -42.21 -4.72 -0.81
N PHE A 54 -41.39 -4.33 0.16
CA PHE A 54 -40.00 -4.78 0.25
C PHE A 54 -39.90 -6.07 1.06
N ILE A 55 -39.02 -6.96 0.62
CA ILE A 55 -38.75 -8.26 1.25
C ILE A 55 -37.31 -8.27 1.75
N TRP A 56 -37.10 -8.80 2.95
CA TRP A 56 -35.76 -9.06 3.49
C TRP A 56 -35.04 -10.14 2.70
N ASN A 57 -33.86 -9.82 2.18
CA ASN A 57 -32.89 -10.78 1.66
C ASN A 57 -31.69 -10.80 2.61
N ILE A 58 -31.57 -11.84 3.45
CA ILE A 58 -30.54 -11.90 4.49
C ILE A 58 -29.89 -13.29 4.47
N LYS A 59 -28.56 -13.32 4.43
CA LYS A 59 -27.76 -14.54 4.51
C LYS A 59 -26.86 -14.53 5.73
N TYR A 60 -26.87 -15.62 6.49
CA TYR A 60 -25.88 -15.82 7.56
C TYR A 60 -24.55 -16.27 6.95
N LEU A 61 -23.47 -15.57 7.30
CA LEU A 61 -22.11 -15.94 6.92
C LEU A 61 -21.36 -16.50 8.13
N HIS A 62 -20.92 -17.76 8.03
CA HIS A 62 -20.14 -18.39 9.09
C HIS A 62 -18.73 -17.81 9.15
N GLY A 63 -18.27 -17.44 10.35
CA GLY A 63 -16.88 -17.04 10.58
C GLY A 63 -16.54 -15.65 10.04
N PHE A 64 -17.55 -14.93 9.52
CA PHE A 64 -17.39 -13.58 9.02
C PHE A 64 -17.48 -12.57 10.17
N LYS A 65 -16.54 -11.63 10.22
CA LYS A 65 -16.46 -10.55 11.22
C LYS A 65 -16.41 -9.20 10.52
N TRP A 66 -16.75 -8.13 11.22
CA TRP A 66 -16.70 -6.78 10.65
C TRP A 66 -15.32 -6.42 10.07
N VAL A 67 -14.25 -6.88 10.73
CA VAL A 67 -12.86 -6.68 10.30
C VAL A 67 -12.62 -7.16 8.87
N HIS A 68 -13.28 -8.25 8.46
CA HIS A 68 -13.11 -8.84 7.13
C HIS A 68 -13.65 -7.93 6.01
N LEU A 69 -14.53 -6.96 6.31
CA LEU A 69 -15.00 -5.98 5.33
C LEU A 69 -13.89 -5.02 4.90
N SER A 70 -13.03 -4.64 5.84
CA SER A 70 -11.90 -3.75 5.60
C SER A 70 -10.58 -4.49 5.39
N GLU A 71 -10.55 -5.80 5.62
CA GLU A 71 -9.32 -6.59 5.72
C GLU A 71 -8.46 -6.45 4.47
N ARG A 72 -9.04 -6.69 3.27
CA ARG A 72 -8.31 -6.53 2.01
C ARG A 72 -7.69 -5.15 1.85
N LEU A 73 -8.48 -4.10 2.07
CA LEU A 73 -8.01 -2.71 1.94
C LEU A 73 -6.94 -2.37 2.99
N SER A 74 -7.10 -2.86 4.22
CA SER A 74 -6.12 -2.66 5.29
C SER A 74 -4.80 -3.39 5.01
N TYR A 75 -4.89 -4.61 4.46
CA TYR A 75 -3.75 -5.41 4.06
C TYR A 75 -2.99 -4.76 2.92
N GLU A 76 -3.69 -4.35 1.84
CA GLU A 76 -3.08 -3.64 0.71
C GLU A 76 -2.36 -2.35 1.16
N ARG A 77 -2.98 -1.57 2.06
CA ARG A 77 -2.35 -0.38 2.65
C ARG A 77 -1.13 -0.71 3.50
N ALA A 78 -1.18 -1.75 4.32
CA ALA A 78 -0.07 -2.17 5.17
C ALA A 78 1.13 -2.66 4.35
N VAL A 79 0.87 -3.47 3.31
CA VAL A 79 1.91 -3.95 2.38
C VAL A 79 2.56 -2.77 1.65
N HIS A 80 1.76 -1.82 1.16
CA HIS A 80 2.27 -0.62 0.51
C HIS A 80 3.16 0.20 1.46
N GLN A 81 2.69 0.45 2.69
CA GLN A 81 3.45 1.18 3.70
C GLN A 81 4.78 0.47 4.05
N GLN A 82 4.77 -0.85 4.16
CA GLN A 82 5.98 -1.63 4.42
C GLN A 82 6.98 -1.55 3.28
N ARG A 83 6.50 -1.57 2.02
CA ARG A 83 7.35 -1.41 0.84
C ARG A 83 8.01 -0.04 0.82
N VAL A 84 7.23 1.03 0.96
CA VAL A 84 7.75 2.41 1.02
C VAL A 84 8.75 2.57 2.16
N ARG A 85 8.47 2.01 3.34
CA ARG A 85 9.40 2.05 4.47
C ARG A 85 10.72 1.34 4.17
N SER A 86 10.67 0.22 3.47
CA SER A 86 11.87 -0.53 3.06
C SER A 86 12.69 0.25 2.03
N GLU A 87 12.03 0.89 1.07
CA GLU A 87 12.66 1.74 0.05
C GLU A 87 13.33 2.96 0.70
N ILE A 88 12.65 3.64 1.62
CA ILE A 88 13.22 4.75 2.41
C ILE A 88 14.42 4.27 3.24
N ALA A 89 14.30 3.12 3.91
CA ALA A 89 15.39 2.59 4.71
C ALA A 89 16.64 2.27 3.86
N ARG A 90 16.43 1.76 2.64
CA ARG A 90 17.51 1.53 1.67
C ARG A 90 18.17 2.85 1.26
N ALA A 91 17.39 3.84 0.82
CA ALA A 91 17.91 5.14 0.41
C ALA A 91 18.66 5.85 1.57
N LYS A 92 18.13 5.77 2.79
CA LYS A 92 18.80 6.32 3.99
C LYS A 92 20.14 5.64 4.27
N ARG A 93 20.22 4.32 4.10
CA ARG A 93 21.48 3.57 4.27
C ARG A 93 22.51 3.98 3.23
N GLU A 94 22.12 4.09 1.97
CA GLU A 94 22.98 4.52 0.87
C GLU A 94 23.48 5.96 1.09
N ALA A 95 22.59 6.89 1.47
CA ALA A 95 22.95 8.27 1.78
C ALA A 95 23.89 8.37 2.99
N SER A 96 23.59 7.65 4.08
CA SER A 96 24.44 7.65 5.28
C SER A 96 25.82 7.08 4.99
N TYR A 97 25.92 6.04 4.16
CA TYR A 97 27.19 5.47 3.73
C TYR A 97 28.02 6.47 2.92
N PHE A 98 27.37 7.19 2.00
CA PHE A 98 28.01 8.23 1.21
C PHE A 98 28.54 9.38 2.09
N SER A 99 27.73 9.90 3.00
CA SER A 99 28.15 10.94 3.96
C SER A 99 29.32 10.50 4.83
N GLN A 100 29.27 9.28 5.37
CA GLN A 100 30.38 8.73 6.17
C GLN A 100 31.68 8.60 5.36
N ASN A 101 31.60 8.26 4.07
CA ASN A 101 32.77 8.16 3.22
C ASN A 101 33.36 9.53 2.86
N ILE A 102 32.53 10.55 2.64
CA ILE A 102 32.98 11.94 2.50
C ILE A 102 33.69 12.38 3.78
N ASP A 103 33.05 12.21 4.94
CA ASP A 103 33.64 12.61 6.23
C ASP A 103 34.98 11.91 6.49
N LYS A 104 35.09 10.62 6.14
CA LYS A 104 36.35 9.87 6.23
C LYS A 104 37.40 10.44 5.28
N SER A 105 37.03 10.70 4.02
CA SER A 105 37.92 11.29 3.02
C SER A 105 38.44 12.66 3.45
N ASP A 106 37.55 13.53 3.93
CA ASP A 106 37.90 14.88 4.42
C ASP A 106 38.82 14.81 5.65
N ARG A 107 38.58 13.88 6.59
CA ARG A 107 39.46 13.65 7.74
C ARG A 107 40.84 13.17 7.32
N ILE A 108 40.92 12.25 6.34
CA ILE A 108 42.18 11.79 5.78
C ILE A 108 42.91 12.95 5.10
N ARG A 109 42.22 13.72 4.25
CA ARG A 109 42.79 14.89 3.55
C ARG A 109 43.34 15.94 4.53
N LYS A 110 42.61 16.23 5.62
CA LYS A 110 43.07 17.15 6.68
C LYS A 110 44.30 16.60 7.43
N ARG A 111 44.36 15.30 7.72
CA ARG A 111 45.52 14.66 8.37
C ARG A 111 46.77 14.62 7.49
N VAL A 112 46.60 14.51 6.16
CA VAL A 112 47.71 14.52 5.20
C VAL A 112 48.27 15.93 4.97
N GLY A 113 47.72 16.96 5.64
CA GLY A 113 48.32 18.29 5.72
C GLY A 113 48.05 19.14 4.47
N GLY A 114 46.92 19.85 4.45
CA GLY A 114 46.78 21.21 3.91
C GLY A 114 47.19 21.57 2.47
N GLY A 115 47.63 20.64 1.61
CA GLY A 115 47.98 20.91 0.21
C GLY A 115 46.97 20.27 -0.74
N ALA A 116 46.27 21.06 -1.55
CA ALA A 116 45.54 20.52 -2.68
C ALA A 116 46.53 20.15 -3.80
N PRO A 117 46.54 18.93 -4.36
CA PRO A 117 46.82 18.82 -5.77
C PRO A 117 45.56 19.28 -6.49
N VAL A 118 45.67 20.40 -7.21
CA VAL A 118 44.74 20.70 -8.30
C VAL A 118 44.82 19.49 -9.24
N TYR A 119 43.82 18.63 -9.22
CA TYR A 119 43.73 17.50 -10.14
C TYR A 119 43.28 18.03 -11.50
N GLU A 120 44.19 18.67 -12.23
CA GLU A 120 44.14 18.60 -13.69
C GLU A 120 44.40 17.14 -14.03
N SER A 121 43.32 16.44 -14.33
CA SER A 121 43.33 14.99 -14.55
C SER A 121 44.09 14.66 -15.82
N SER A 122 45.40 14.43 -15.74
CA SER A 122 46.08 13.69 -16.80
C SER A 122 45.46 12.28 -16.82
N PRO A 123 45.01 11.74 -17.96
CA PRO A 123 44.32 10.45 -18.07
C PRO A 123 45.08 9.23 -17.49
N LYS A 124 46.32 9.40 -17.03
CA LYS A 124 47.21 8.37 -16.49
C LYS A 124 47.04 8.13 -14.99
N ASP A 125 46.46 9.07 -14.24
CA ASP A 125 46.37 9.00 -12.76
C ASP A 125 45.04 8.41 -12.25
N ILE A 126 44.17 7.94 -13.15
CA ILE A 126 42.93 7.26 -12.78
C ILE A 126 43.30 5.85 -12.31
N PRO A 127 43.07 5.49 -11.03
CA PRO A 127 43.31 4.12 -10.59
C PRO A 127 42.36 3.19 -11.33
N VAL A 128 42.92 2.41 -12.26
CA VAL A 128 42.19 1.44 -13.08
C VAL A 128 41.73 0.32 -12.16
N TYR A 129 40.52 0.45 -11.62
CA TYR A 129 39.86 -0.63 -10.91
C TYR A 129 39.60 -1.76 -11.90
N ARG A 130 40.30 -2.89 -11.73
CA ARG A 130 39.94 -4.13 -12.44
C ARG A 130 38.60 -4.60 -11.89
N GLN A 131 37.53 -4.27 -12.61
CA GLN A 131 36.20 -4.77 -12.33
C GLN A 131 36.26 -6.30 -12.35
N ARG A 132 35.91 -6.94 -11.22
CA ARG A 132 35.79 -8.39 -11.16
C ARG A 132 34.70 -8.82 -12.14
N GLU A 133 34.96 -9.88 -12.90
CA GLU A 133 33.99 -10.47 -13.82
C GLU A 133 32.72 -10.83 -13.03
N THR A 134 31.55 -10.51 -13.55
CA THR A 134 30.27 -10.91 -12.96
C THR A 134 30.05 -12.41 -13.12
N ASP A 135 29.27 -13.02 -12.23
CA ASP A 135 28.99 -14.47 -12.25
C ASP A 135 28.42 -14.97 -13.59
N SER A 136 27.74 -14.11 -14.34
CA SER A 136 27.25 -14.42 -15.69
C SER A 136 28.39 -14.59 -16.70
N VAL A 137 29.39 -13.71 -16.67
CA VAL A 137 30.56 -13.73 -17.57
C VAL A 137 31.43 -14.95 -17.28
N ILE A 138 31.60 -15.29 -16.00
CA ILE A 138 32.35 -16.48 -15.57
C ILE A 138 31.69 -17.77 -16.11
N ARG A 139 30.35 -17.84 -16.12
CA ARG A 139 29.60 -19.00 -16.64
C ARG A 139 29.71 -19.12 -18.16
N GLU A 140 29.64 -18.02 -18.89
CA GLU A 140 29.79 -18.02 -20.36
C GLU A 140 31.20 -18.42 -20.78
N ARG A 141 32.23 -17.90 -20.11
CA ARG A 141 33.62 -18.29 -20.36
C ARG A 141 33.87 -19.77 -20.12
N LYS A 142 33.29 -20.33 -19.05
CA LYS A 142 33.36 -21.77 -18.77
C LYS A 142 32.69 -22.60 -19.88
N LYS A 143 31.52 -22.16 -20.38
CA LYS A 143 30.85 -22.80 -21.53
C LYS A 143 31.71 -22.78 -22.80
N LEU A 144 32.30 -21.63 -23.11
CA LEU A 144 33.18 -21.48 -24.27
C LEU A 144 34.46 -22.32 -24.17
N SER A 145 34.98 -22.54 -22.94
CA SER A 145 36.14 -23.42 -22.73
C SER A 145 35.80 -24.91 -22.82
N SER A 146 34.54 -25.30 -22.62
CA SER A 146 34.08 -26.69 -22.77
C SER A 146 33.70 -27.06 -24.20
N ASP A 147 33.47 -26.08 -25.08
CA ASP A 147 33.08 -26.29 -26.49
C ASP A 147 34.26 -26.19 -27.47
N LYS A 148 35.51 -26.21 -26.99
CA LYS A 148 36.71 -26.14 -27.83
C LYS A 148 37.16 -27.56 -28.19
N PRO A 149 36.99 -28.05 -29.44
CA PRO A 149 37.62 -29.30 -29.87
C PRO A 149 39.14 -29.12 -29.95
N GLU A 150 39.90 -30.17 -29.62
CA GLU A 150 41.37 -30.25 -29.78
C GLU A 150 41.82 -29.94 -31.21
#